data_AF-A0A8B3LA23-F1
#
_entry.id   AF-A0A8B3LA23-F1
#
_cell.length_a   1.000
_cell.length_b   1.000
_cell.length_c   1.000
_cell.angle_alpha   90.00
_cell.angle_beta   90.00
_cell.angle_gamma   90.00
#
_symmetry.space_group_name_H-M   'P 1'
#
loop_
_entity.id
_entity.type
_entity.pdbx_description
1 polymer ?
#
loop_
_entity_poly.entity_id
_entity_poly.type
_entity_poly.pdbx_seq_one_letter_code
_entity_poly.pdbx_strand_id
1 'polypeptide(L)' 'MNEITTVASDEAVAIARILANDHVADIVEALNREPRETATELLCEVTFERLVEIFDQPELDGASELMEALP' A
#
# COMPACT_ATOMS: atom_id res chain seq x y z
N MET A 1 24.26 3.27 -18.05
CA MET A 1 23.77 2.70 -16.78
C MET A 1 22.37 3.24 -16.60
N ASN A 2 21.37 2.38 -16.46
CA ASN A 2 19.96 2.75 -16.52
C ASN A 2 19.54 3.67 -15.36
N GLU A 3 18.83 4.75 -15.70
CA GLU A 3 18.34 5.81 -14.80
C GLU A 3 16.87 5.57 -14.42
N ILE A 4 16.62 4.49 -13.70
CA ILE A 4 15.31 4.06 -13.16
C ILE A 4 15.64 3.68 -11.71
N THR A 5 15.13 4.27 -10.63
CA THR A 5 13.80 4.81 -10.30
C THR A 5 14.00 5.58 -8.98
N THR A 6 13.68 6.87 -8.91
CA THR A 6 13.70 7.61 -7.61
C THR A 6 12.55 8.62 -7.49
N VAL A 7 11.77 8.85 -8.54
CA VAL A 7 10.59 9.74 -8.47
C VAL A 7 9.37 9.03 -7.87
N ALA A 8 9.23 7.72 -8.06
CA ALA A 8 8.09 6.98 -7.50
C ALA A 8 8.15 6.88 -5.96
N SER A 9 9.34 6.78 -5.37
CA SER A 9 9.49 6.56 -3.93
C SER A 9 9.06 7.76 -3.09
N ASP A 10 9.31 9.00 -3.53
CA ASP A 10 8.93 10.19 -2.74
C ASP A 10 7.41 10.44 -2.78
N GLU A 11 6.79 10.23 -3.95
CA GLU A 11 5.34 10.35 -4.11
C GLU A 11 4.60 9.20 -3.41
N ALA A 12 5.10 7.95 -3.51
CA ALA A 12 4.56 6.81 -2.78
C ALA A 12 4.67 7.00 -1.27
N VAL A 13 5.76 7.59 -0.76
CA VAL A 13 5.92 7.91 0.67
C VAL A 13 4.95 9.02 1.10
N ALA A 14 4.74 10.05 0.27
CA ALA A 14 3.77 11.10 0.54
C ALA A 14 2.33 10.55 0.55
N ILE A 15 2.00 9.68 -0.40
CA ILE A 15 0.72 8.98 -0.49
C ILE A 15 0.55 8.04 0.70
N ALA A 16 1.56 7.24 1.07
CA ALA A 16 1.56 6.36 2.24
C ALA A 16 1.36 7.15 3.55
N ARG A 17 1.94 8.35 3.67
CA ARG A 17 1.73 9.24 4.83
C ARG A 17 0.33 9.82 4.89
N ILE A 18 -0.28 10.14 3.75
CA ILE A 18 -1.66 10.59 3.67
C ILE A 18 -2.59 9.43 4.02
N LEU A 19 -2.39 8.26 3.39
CA LEU A 19 -3.11 7.01 3.66
C LEU A 19 -3.01 6.59 5.12
N ALA A 20 -1.83 6.67 5.73
CA ALA A 20 -1.65 6.33 7.15
C ALA A 20 -2.51 7.18 8.10
N ASN A 21 -2.90 8.38 7.67
CA ASN A 21 -3.74 9.31 8.43
C ASN A 21 -5.21 9.34 7.97
N ASP A 22 -5.55 8.57 6.93
CA ASP A 22 -6.88 8.49 6.33
C ASP A 22 -7.69 7.29 6.86
N HIS A 23 -8.95 7.18 6.45
CA HIS A 23 -9.81 6.06 6.85
C HIS A 23 -9.37 4.77 6.17
N VAL A 24 -9.41 3.65 6.90
CA VAL A 24 -9.00 2.34 6.36
C VAL A 24 -9.74 1.98 5.07
N ALA A 25 -11.01 2.37 4.96
CA ALA A 25 -11.80 2.15 3.75
C ALA A 25 -11.22 2.87 2.52
N ASP A 26 -10.83 4.14 2.66
CA ASP A 26 -10.19 4.91 1.58
C ASP A 26 -8.81 4.32 1.22
N ILE A 27 -8.07 3.80 2.21
CA ILE A 27 -6.80 3.10 1.96
C ILE A 27 -7.01 1.85 1.11
N VAL A 28 -7.98 1.02 1.49
CA VAL A 28 -8.32 -0.19 0.75
C VAL A 28 -8.80 0.14 -0.65
N GLU A 29 -9.61 1.18 -0.83
CA GLU A 29 -10.00 1.64 -2.15
C GLU A 29 -8.79 2.05 -3.00
N ALA A 30 -7.85 2.81 -2.44
CA ALA A 30 -6.64 3.21 -3.13
C ALA A 30 -5.78 2.00 -3.53
N LEU A 31 -5.55 1.07 -2.59
CA LEU A 31 -4.78 -0.15 -2.85
C LEU A 31 -5.40 -1.01 -3.96
N ASN A 32 -6.73 -1.12 -3.99
CA ASN A 32 -7.45 -1.86 -5.03
C ASN A 32 -7.36 -1.21 -6.42
N ARG A 33 -7.14 0.11 -6.48
CA ARG A 33 -7.01 0.87 -7.73
C ARG A 33 -5.58 0.86 -8.27
N GLU A 34 -4.60 0.71 -7.40
CA GLU A 34 -3.20 0.62 -7.75
C GLU A 34 -2.81 -0.80 -8.21
N PRO A 35 -1.73 -0.94 -9.00
CA PRO A 35 -1.18 -2.25 -9.32
C PRO A 35 -0.59 -2.90 -8.06
N ARG A 36 -0.61 -4.25 -8.02
CA ARG A 36 -0.15 -5.05 -6.87
C ARG A 36 1.27 -4.70 -6.41
N GLU A 37 2.17 -4.39 -7.34
CA GLU A 37 3.53 -3.94 -7.04
C GLU A 37 3.51 -2.65 -6.19
N THR A 38 2.83 -1.61 -6.66
CA THR A 38 2.68 -0.34 -5.94
C THR A 38 1.93 -0.52 -4.61
N ALA A 39 0.85 -1.30 -4.59
CA ALA A 39 0.09 -1.58 -3.38
C ALA A 39 0.97 -2.23 -2.31
N THR A 40 1.83 -3.17 -2.69
CA THR A 40 2.78 -3.82 -1.77
C THR A 40 3.82 -2.84 -1.25
N GLU A 41 4.35 -1.96 -2.11
CA GLU A 41 5.30 -0.91 -1.68
C GLU A 41 4.65 0.06 -0.68
N LEU A 42 3.40 0.47 -0.93
CA LEU A 42 2.64 1.31 0.00
C LEU A 42 2.39 0.60 1.33
N LEU A 43 2.08 -0.70 1.31
CA LEU A 43 1.89 -1.53 2.49
C LEU A 43 3.18 -1.70 3.32
N CYS A 44 4.35 -1.67 2.70
CA CYS A 44 5.64 -1.68 3.42
C CYS A 44 5.89 -0.39 4.22
N GLU A 45 5.26 0.72 3.85
CA GLU A 45 5.43 2.02 4.51
C GLU A 45 4.45 2.24 5.68
N VAL A 46 3.39 1.43 5.80
CA VAL A 46 2.46 1.49 6.94
C VAL A 46 2.92 0.65 8.12
N THR A 47 2.51 1.05 9.33
CA THR A 47 2.79 0.29 10.55
C THR A 47 2.01 -1.02 10.57
N PHE A 48 2.55 -2.03 11.26
CA PHE A 48 1.92 -3.34 11.39
C PHE A 48 0.48 -3.27 11.94
N GLU A 49 0.21 -2.39 12.90
CA GLU A 49 -1.14 -2.18 13.43
C GLU A 49 -2.12 -1.77 12.33
N ARG A 50 -1.71 -0.84 11.45
CA ARG A 50 -2.53 -0.42 10.31
C ARG A 50 -2.65 -1.50 9.25
N LEU A 51 -1.59 -2.25 8.98
CA LEU A 51 -1.65 -3.41 8.08
C LEU A 51 -2.74 -4.37 8.53
N VAL A 52 -2.77 -4.75 9.81
CA VAL A 52 -3.81 -5.65 10.33
C VAL A 52 -5.21 -5.08 10.07
N GLU A 53 -5.43 -3.79 10.31
CA GLU A 53 -6.75 -3.16 10.04
C GLU A 53 -7.12 -3.13 8.55
N ILE A 54 -6.14 -2.91 7.66
CA ILE A 54 -6.32 -2.93 6.20
C ILE A 54 -6.67 -4.34 5.71
N PHE A 55 -5.92 -5.34 6.16
CA PHE A 55 -6.13 -6.75 5.82
C PHE A 55 -7.41 -7.33 6.45
N ASP A 56 -7.94 -6.72 7.52
CA ASP A 56 -9.23 -7.08 8.11
C ASP A 56 -10.42 -6.58 7.27
N GLN A 57 -10.20 -5.63 6.34
CA GLN A 57 -11.29 -5.14 5.49
C GLN A 57 -11.70 -6.19 4.44
N PRO A 58 -12.99 -6.55 4.35
CA PRO A 58 -13.48 -7.50 3.36
C PRO A 58 -13.44 -6.96 1.92
N GLU A 59 -13.30 -5.64 1.78
CA GLU A 59 -13.25 -4.94 0.49
C GLU A 59 -11.85 -5.01 -0.16
N LEU A 60 -10.82 -5.48 0.55
CA LEU A 60 -9.46 -5.57 0.03
C LEU A 60 -9.34 -6.73 -0.98
N ASP A 61 -9.07 -6.38 -2.23
CA ASP A 61 -8.97 -7.32 -3.33
C ASP A 61 -7.56 -7.92 -3.39
N GLY A 62 -7.46 -9.24 -3.52
CA GLY A 62 -6.15 -9.91 -3.57
C GLY A 62 -5.34 -9.80 -2.28
N ALA A 63 -5.99 -9.66 -1.12
CA ALA A 63 -5.32 -9.61 0.19
C ALA A 63 -4.27 -10.72 0.34
N SER A 64 -4.60 -11.98 0.04
CA SER A 64 -3.63 -13.06 0.10
C SER A 64 -2.39 -12.84 -0.78
N GLU A 65 -2.57 -12.33 -2.01
CA GLU A 65 -1.46 -12.05 -2.93
C GLU A 65 -0.56 -10.94 -2.39
N LEU A 66 -1.16 -9.87 -1.85
CA LEU A 66 -0.43 -8.77 -1.21
C LEU A 66 0.34 -9.27 0.01
N MET A 67 -0.26 -10.15 0.82
CA MET A 67 0.39 -10.73 2.00
C MET A 67 1.60 -11.60 1.62
N GLU A 68 1.52 -12.35 0.52
CA GLU A 68 2.63 -13.16 0.01
C GLU A 68 3.74 -12.31 -0.62
N ALA A 69 3.42 -11.10 -1.08
CA ALA A 69 4.37 -10.17 -1.68
C ALA A 69 5.12 -9.30 -0.65
N LEU A 70 4.63 -9.23 0.59
CA LEU A 70 5.30 -8.53 1.68
C LEU A 70 6.61 -9.24 2.08
N PRO A 71 7.66 -8.49 2.46
CA PRO A 71 8.98 -9.03 2.79
C PRO A 71 9.06 -9.76 4.14
#